data_AF-A0A7Z7MWE6-F1
#
_entry.id   AF-A0A7Z7MWE6-F1
#
_cell.length_a   1.000
_cell.length_b   1.000
_cell.length_c   1.000
_cell.angle_alpha   90.00
_cell.angle_beta   90.00
_cell.angle_gamma   90.00
#
_symmetry.space_group_name_H-M   'P 1'
#
loop_
_entity.id
_entity.type
_entity.pdbx_description
1 polymer ?
#
loop_
_entity_poly.entity_id
_entity_poly.type
_entity_poly.pdbx_seq_one_letter_code
_entity_poly.pdbx_strand_id
1 'polypeptide(L)' 'MKRKPSGFVAKCQCGQFTGALSLAGMENKDAGKLLGKWLYDGCTVEPRFGGTWSESIKPCLCEKAEVNHD' A
#
# COMPACT_ATOMS: atom_id res chain seq x y z
N MET A 1 17.55 11.55 -14.42
CA MET A 1 17.59 11.14 -13.00
C MET A 1 16.25 10.52 -12.59
N LYS A 2 16.26 9.43 -11.82
CA LYS A 2 15.04 8.83 -11.26
C LYS A 2 14.59 9.66 -10.04
N ARG A 3 13.30 9.99 -9.95
CA ARG A 3 12.75 10.70 -8.78
C ARG A 3 12.67 9.74 -7.61
N LYS A 4 13.05 10.20 -6.42
CA LYS A 4 12.81 9.44 -5.19
C LYS A 4 11.34 9.58 -4.80
N PRO A 5 10.65 8.49 -4.45
CA PRO A 5 9.30 8.58 -3.90
C PRO A 5 9.34 9.32 -2.56
N SER A 6 8.26 10.02 -2.23
CA SER A 6 8.01 10.55 -0.89
C SER A 6 7.21 9.59 -0.03
N GLY A 7 6.62 8.56 -0.64
CA GLY A 7 5.85 7.53 0.03
C GLY A 7 5.39 6.44 -0.92
N PHE A 8 4.59 5.52 -0.38
CA PHE A 8 4.01 4.40 -1.10
C PHE A 8 2.58 4.16 -0.64
N VAL A 9 1.76 3.60 -1.53
CA VAL A 9 0.45 3.05 -1.16
C VAL A 9 0.39 1.59 -1.54
N ALA A 10 -0.36 0.81 -0.77
CA ALA A 10 -0.66 -0.58 -1.04
C ALA A 10 -2.11 -0.71 -1.49
N LYS A 11 -2.29 -1.36 -2.64
CA LYS A 11 -3.60 -1.69 -3.21
C LYS A 11 -3.79 -3.19 -3.19
N CYS A 12 -4.82 -3.66 -2.51
CA CYS A 12 -5.19 -5.07 -2.49
C CYS A 12 -5.70 -5.53 -3.87
N GLN A 13 -5.72 -6.84 -4.09
CA GLN A 13 -6.27 -7.47 -5.29
C GLN A 13 -7.77 -7.15 -5.49
N CYS A 14 -8.51 -6.87 -4.42
CA CYS A 14 -9.90 -6.37 -4.51
C CYS A 14 -10.01 -4.89 -4.95
N GLY A 15 -8.90 -4.22 -5.24
CA GLY A 15 -8.84 -2.86 -5.75
C GLY A 15 -8.88 -1.76 -4.69
N GLN A 16 -9.05 -2.10 -3.40
CA GLN A 16 -9.01 -1.12 -2.32
C GLN A 16 -7.57 -0.76 -1.93
N PHE A 17 -7.33 0.52 -1.64
CA PHE A 17 -6.10 0.93 -0.97
C PHE A 17 -6.18 0.54 0.51
N THR A 18 -5.30 -0.34 0.95
CA THR A 18 -5.30 -0.92 2.29
C THR A 18 -4.18 -0.39 3.17
N GLY A 19 -3.23 0.35 2.60
CA GLY A 19 -2.14 0.96 3.35
C GLY A 19 -1.53 2.18 2.65
N ALA A 20 -1.00 3.09 3.46
CA ALA A 20 -0.23 4.25 3.03
C ALA A 20 1.03 4.38 3.90
N LEU A 21 2.15 4.71 3.28
CA LEU A 21 3.44 4.88 3.91
C LEU A 21 4.05 6.21 3.48
N SER A 22 4.28 7.12 4.42
CA SER A 22 5.13 8.30 4.20
C SER A 22 6.57 7.97 4.57
N LEU A 23 7.53 8.36 3.73
CA LEU A 23 8.96 8.23 4.04
C LEU A 23 9.49 9.41 4.88
N ALA A 24 8.67 10.45 5.10
CA ALA A 24 9.06 11.57 5.92
C ALA A 24 9.29 11.11 7.37
N GLY A 25 10.55 11.10 7.81
CA GLY A 25 10.93 10.71 9.18
C GLY A 25 10.92 9.21 9.45
N MET A 26 10.78 8.36 8.43
CA MET A 26 10.85 6.90 8.60
C MET A 26 12.22 6.34 8.22
N GLU A 27 12.74 5.40 9.01
CA GLU A 27 13.96 4.66 8.66
C GLU A 27 13.72 3.70 7.49
N ASN A 28 14.72 3.61 6.59
CA ASN A 28 14.64 2.75 5.40
C ASN A 28 14.38 1.27 5.73
N LYS A 29 14.89 0.78 6.88
CA LYS A 29 14.71 -0.62 7.30
C LYS A 29 13.25 -0.94 7.60
N ASP A 30 12.55 -0.04 8.27
CA ASP A 30 11.15 -0.26 8.63
C ASP A 30 10.22 -0.02 7.45
N ALA A 31 10.53 0.95 6.59
CA ALA A 31 9.88 1.09 5.29
C ALA A 31 10.01 -0.21 4.47
N GLY A 32 11.21 -0.77 4.38
CA GLY A 32 11.46 -2.02 3.66
C GLY A 32 10.66 -3.21 4.19
N LYS A 33 10.55 -3.37 5.52
CA LYS A 33 9.71 -4.42 6.13
C LYS A 33 8.24 -4.28 5.75
N LEU A 34 7.68 -3.07 5.84
CA LEU A 34 6.27 -2.83 5.54
C LEU A 34 5.98 -3.08 4.06
N LEU A 35 6.84 -2.58 3.17
CA LEU A 35 6.75 -2.83 1.73
C LEU A 35 6.82 -4.32 1.40
N GLY A 36 7.76 -5.04 2.02
CA GLY A 36 7.89 -6.49 1.88
C GLY A 36 6.64 -7.24 2.33
N LYS A 37 6.05 -6.83 3.46
CA LYS A 37 4.79 -7.40 3.95
C LYS A 37 3.66 -7.20 2.94
N TRP A 38 3.47 -6.00 2.41
CA TRP A 38 2.41 -5.73 1.44
C TRP A 38 2.55 -6.56 0.16
N LEU A 39 3.79 -6.70 -0.34
CA LEU A 39 4.06 -7.55 -1.49
C LEU A 39 3.76 -9.03 -1.19
N TYR A 40 4.15 -9.51 -0.01
CA TYR A 40 3.85 -10.88 0.43
C TYR A 40 2.34 -11.15 0.59
N ASP A 41 1.59 -10.16 1.07
CA ASP A 41 0.13 -10.21 1.19
C ASP A 41 -0.60 -10.07 -0.17
N GLY A 42 0.13 -10.03 -1.29
CA GLY A 42 -0.43 -9.95 -2.64
C GLY A 42 -0.91 -8.55 -3.05
N CYS A 43 -0.51 -7.49 -2.33
CA CYS A 43 -0.85 -6.13 -2.71
C CYS A 43 0.06 -5.60 -3.84
N THR A 44 -0.50 -4.73 -4.67
CA THR A 44 0.29 -3.86 -5.57
C THR A 44 0.81 -2.67 -4.78
N VAL A 45 2.11 -2.41 -4.85
CA VAL A 45 2.75 -1.25 -4.22
C VAL A 45 3.00 -0.17 -5.27
N GLU A 46 2.43 1.01 -5.07
CA GLU A 46 2.59 2.16 -5.97
C GLU A 46 3.39 3.27 -5.28
N PRO A 47 4.45 3.82 -5.92
CA PRO A 47 5.15 4.99 -5.40
C PRO A 47 4.28 6.25 -5.50
N ARG A 48 4.41 7.12 -4.51
CA ARG A 48 3.88 8.49 -4.53
C ARG A 48 5.05 9.46 -4.53
N PHE A 49 4.92 10.53 -5.32
CA PHE A 49 5.96 11.52 -5.54
C PHE A 49 5.43 12.91 -5.17
N GLY A 50 6.31 13.81 -4.75
CA GLY A 50 5.96 15.18 -4.37
C GLY A 50 5.78 15.39 -2.86
N GLY A 51 5.55 16.63 -2.44
CA GLY A 51 5.55 17.02 -1.02
C GLY A 51 4.26 16.70 -0.25
N THR A 52 3.13 16.51 -0.94
CA THR A 52 1.86 16.18 -0.29
C THR A 52 1.01 15.34 -1.23
N TRP A 53 0.55 14.19 -0.73
CA TRP A 53 -0.42 13.33 -1.38
C TRP A 53 -1.37 12.79 -0.31
N SER A 54 -2.57 12.42 -0.71
CA SER A 54 -3.59 11.87 0.17
C SER A 54 -4.19 10.65 -0.50
N GLU A 55 -4.49 9.62 0.29
CA GLU A 55 -5.15 8.41 -0.19
C GLU A 55 -6.16 7.93 0.85
N SER A 56 -7.29 7.41 0.37
CA SER A 56 -8.35 6.89 1.25
C SER A 56 -8.09 5.42 1.56
N ILE A 57 -7.65 5.13 2.78
CA ILE A 57 -7.43 3.76 3.23
C ILE A 57 -8.76 3.11 3.61
N LYS A 58 -9.04 1.96 3.00
CA LYS A 58 -10.26 1.19 3.18
C LYS A 58 -9.93 -0.25 3.60
N PRO A 59 -10.82 -0.92 4.35
CA PRO A 59 -10.66 -2.33 4.65
C PRO A 59 -10.58 -3.17 3.38
N CYS A 60 -9.79 -4.25 3.44
CA CYS A 60 -9.80 -5.28 2.40
C CYS A 60 -11.20 -5.92 2.29
N LEU A 61 -11.61 -6.25 1.06
CA LEU A 61 -12.90 -6.88 0.79
C LEU A 61 -12.77 -8.33 0.29
N CYS A 62 -11.56 -8.90 0.21
CA CYS A 62 -11.37 -10.27 -0.31
C CYS A 62 -12.12 -11.32 0.52
N GLU A 63 -12.14 -11.20 1.86
CA GLU A 63 -12.89 -12.13 2.72
C GLU A 63 -14.41 -11.97 2.64
N LYS A 64 -14.92 -10.82 2.18
CA LYS A 64 -16.37 -10.61 1.98
C LYS A 64 -16.89 -11.21 0.67
N ALA A 65 -15.98 -11.64 -0.22
CA ALA A 65 -16.35 -12.22 -1.51
C ALA A 65 -16.61 -13.73 -1.44
N GLU A 66 -16.30 -14.41 -0.33
CA GLU A 66 -16.38 -15.88 -0.21
C GLU A 66 -17.73 -16.41 0.32
N VAL A 67 -18.75 -15.55 0.51
CA VAL A 67 -20.11 -16.02 0.84
C VAL A 67 -20.99 -15.94 -0.40
N ASN A 68 -20.75 -16.84 -1.35
CA ASN A 68 -21.72 -17.28 -2.36
C ASN A 68 -21.33 -18.71 -2.77
N HIS A 69 -21.86 -19.69 -2.06
CA HIS A 69 -22.05 -21.04 -2.58
C HIS A 69 -23.55 -21.32 -2.48
N ASP A 70 -24.18 -21.45 -3.65
CA ASP A 70 -25.53 -21.99 -3.88
C ASP A 70 -25.73 -23.36 -3.18
#